data_AF-A0A6B1H856-F1
#
_entry.id   AF-A0A6B1H856-F1
#
_cell.length_a   1.000
_cell.length_b   1.000
_cell.length_c   1.000
_cell.angle_alpha   90.00
_cell.angle_beta   90.00
_cell.angle_gamma   90.00
#
_symmetry.space_group_name_H-M   'P 1'
#
loop_
_entity.id
_entity.type
_entity.pdbx_description
1 polymer ?
#
loop_
_entity_poly.entity_id
_entity_poly.type
_entity_poly.pdbx_seq_one_letter_code
_entity_poly.pdbx_strand_id
1 'polypeptide(L)'
;MEPATTQSIYYLVAGGCALLAAVIMLIVRIESHGRWKGEMEAHKAEMTEHKATVAKFMEEIRDRLLEVFDRLPPVPVAGGSPLRLTKLGETIAEELDASEWIAKVAAEVRGDVEGKRPYDVQEFCGEYIHEVFRPDDEQDEKIKACAYDHGLTDSQVLDVLVVLLRDELLSATGEAE
;
A
#
# COMPACT_ATOMS: atom_id res chain seq x y z
N MET A 1 42.47 -60.26 -55.27
CA MET A 1 43.16 -58.95 -55.35
C MET A 1 42.15 -57.95 -55.88
N GLU A 2 41.75 -56.85 -55.24
CA GLU A 2 41.92 -56.23 -53.92
C GLU A 2 40.68 -55.32 -53.73
N PRO A 3 39.93 -55.42 -52.61
CA PRO A 3 39.04 -54.32 -52.23
C PRO A 3 39.21 -53.83 -50.77
N ALA A 4 40.19 -54.36 -50.03
CA ALA A 4 40.35 -54.04 -48.60
C ALA A 4 40.92 -52.64 -48.33
N THR A 5 41.66 -52.06 -49.28
CA THR A 5 42.34 -50.76 -49.11
C THR A 5 41.39 -49.57 -49.21
N THR A 6 40.35 -49.64 -50.05
CA THR A 6 39.43 -48.52 -50.26
C THR A 6 38.54 -48.26 -49.05
N GLN A 7 37.98 -49.31 -48.43
CA GLN A 7 37.16 -49.17 -47.21
C GLN A 7 37.96 -48.61 -46.03
N SER A 8 39.22 -49.04 -45.85
CA SER A 8 40.08 -48.52 -44.79
C SER A 8 40.37 -47.02 -44.94
N ILE A 9 40.52 -46.53 -46.17
CA ILE A 9 40.74 -45.10 -46.43
C ILE A 9 39.46 -44.30 -46.11
N TYR A 10 38.29 -44.82 -46.47
CA TYR A 10 37.01 -44.18 -46.13
C TYR A 10 36.79 -44.05 -44.62
N TYR A 11 37.08 -45.08 -43.83
CA TYR A 11 36.95 -44.99 -42.37
C TYR A 11 37.94 -44.00 -41.74
N LEU A 12 39.15 -43.88 -42.30
CA LEU A 12 40.16 -42.95 -41.80
C LEU A 12 39.78 -41.50 -42.10
N VAL A 13 39.25 -41.23 -43.30
CA VAL A 13 38.72 -39.91 -43.68
C VAL A 13 37.46 -39.56 -42.88
N ALA A 14 36.50 -40.48 -42.76
CA ALA A 14 35.28 -40.27 -41.99
C ALA A 14 35.57 -40.05 -40.49
N GLY A 15 36.49 -40.82 -39.90
CA GLY A 15 36.95 -40.64 -38.53
C GLY A 15 37.66 -39.30 -38.32
N GLY A 16 38.48 -38.87 -39.28
CA GLY A 16 39.12 -37.56 -39.28
C GLY A 16 38.10 -36.41 -39.32
N CYS A 17 37.09 -36.50 -40.19
CA CYS A 17 36.02 -35.51 -40.27
C CYS A 17 35.18 -35.43 -38.98
N ALA A 18 34.87 -36.58 -38.36
CA ALA A 18 34.10 -36.63 -37.11
C ALA A 18 34.86 -35.98 -35.94
N LEU A 19 36.16 -36.24 -35.82
CA LEU A 19 37.02 -35.58 -34.83
C LEU A 19 37.07 -34.07 -35.05
N LEU A 20 37.21 -33.63 -36.29
CA LEU A 20 37.28 -32.21 -36.63
C LEU A 20 35.97 -31.49 -36.31
N ALA A 21 34.83 -32.12 -36.61
CA ALA A 21 33.51 -31.60 -36.23
C ALA A 21 33.33 -31.52 -34.71
N ALA A 22 33.79 -32.52 -33.96
CA ALA A 22 33.72 -32.53 -32.50
C ALA A 22 34.55 -31.39 -31.88
N VAL A 23 35.74 -31.13 -32.42
CA VAL A 23 36.61 -30.02 -31.98
C VAL A 23 35.95 -28.67 -32.27
N ILE A 24 35.37 -28.49 -33.46
CA ILE A 24 34.64 -27.25 -33.80
C ILE A 24 33.47 -27.02 -32.85
N MET A 25 32.66 -28.05 -32.57
CA MET A 25 31.54 -27.92 -31.61
C MET A 25 32.03 -27.56 -30.20
N LEU A 26 33.15 -28.11 -29.77
CA LEU A 26 33.74 -27.80 -28.46
C LEU A 26 34.15 -26.32 -28.38
N ILE A 27 34.82 -25.80 -29.43
CA ILE A 27 35.25 -24.40 -29.50
C ILE A 27 34.03 -23.47 -29.47
N VAL A 28 33.01 -23.74 -30.31
CA VAL A 28 31.76 -22.96 -30.33
C VAL A 28 31.05 -22.98 -28.97
N ARG A 29 31.05 -24.13 -28.29
CA ARG A 29 30.46 -24.25 -26.95
C ARG A 29 31.23 -23.45 -25.90
N ILE A 30 32.56 -23.42 -25.97
CA ILE A 30 33.39 -22.64 -25.04
C ILE A 30 33.18 -21.14 -25.27
N GLU A 31 33.17 -20.67 -26.53
CA GLU A 31 32.97 -19.25 -26.85
C GLU A 31 31.57 -18.76 -26.44
N SER A 32 30.52 -19.56 -26.71
CA SER A 32 29.15 -19.23 -26.30
C SER A 32 28.98 -19.12 -24.78
N HIS A 33 29.59 -20.03 -24.02
CA HIS A 33 29.56 -19.96 -22.54
C HIS A 33 30.36 -18.76 -22.01
N GLY A 34 31.49 -18.43 -22.64
CA GLY A 34 32.30 -17.27 -22.29
C GLY A 34 31.57 -15.94 -22.50
N ARG A 35 30.90 -15.77 -23.65
CA ARG A 35 30.08 -14.58 -23.95
C ARG A 35 28.90 -14.44 -23.00
N TRP A 36 28.17 -15.52 -22.75
CA TRP A 36 27.00 -15.48 -21.86
C TRP A 36 27.39 -15.09 -20.42
N LYS A 37 28.52 -15.60 -19.93
CA LYS A 37 29.04 -15.25 -18.60
C LYS A 37 29.49 -13.78 -18.54
N GLY A 38 30.09 -13.25 -19.61
CA GLY A 38 30.49 -11.84 -19.69
C GLY A 38 29.30 -10.88 -19.70
N GLU A 39 28.26 -11.18 -20.49
CA GLU A 39 27.03 -10.38 -20.57
C GLU A 39 26.26 -10.41 -19.22
N MET A 40 26.21 -11.55 -18.54
CA MET A 40 25.58 -11.67 -17.22
C MET A 40 26.30 -10.86 -16.12
N GLU A 41 27.63 -10.87 -16.09
CA GLU A 41 28.39 -10.09 -15.10
C GLU A 41 28.26 -8.59 -15.35
N ALA A 42 28.23 -8.15 -16.62
CA ALA A 42 27.97 -6.75 -16.97
C ALA A 42 26.57 -6.30 -16.53
N HIS A 43 25.54 -7.09 -16.81
CA HIS A 43 24.16 -6.80 -16.40
C HIS A 43 23.99 -6.82 -14.86
N LYS A 44 24.75 -7.66 -14.16
CA LYS A 44 24.73 -7.71 -12.70
C LYS A 44 25.38 -6.45 -12.09
N ALA A 45 26.47 -5.96 -12.68
CA ALA A 45 27.12 -4.72 -12.28
C ALA A 45 26.19 -3.51 -12.47
N GLU A 46 25.53 -3.42 -13.62
CA GLU A 46 24.55 -2.36 -13.91
C GLU A 46 23.36 -2.39 -12.95
N MET A 47 22.82 -3.58 -12.65
CA MET A 47 21.76 -3.73 -11.64
C MET A 47 22.21 -3.32 -10.23
N THR A 48 23.46 -3.58 -9.84
CA THR A 48 23.96 -3.16 -8.53
C THR A 48 24.13 -1.65 -8.42
N GLU A 49 24.55 -0.98 -9.50
CA GLU A 49 24.66 0.47 -9.55
C GLU A 49 23.29 1.15 -9.51
N HIS A 50 22.31 0.59 -10.23
CA HIS A 50 20.94 1.09 -10.19
C HIS A 50 20.30 0.93 -8.80
N LYS A 51 20.53 -0.21 -8.12
CA LYS A 51 20.07 -0.43 -6.74
C LYS A 51 20.70 0.55 -5.75
N ALA A 52 21.99 0.84 -5.88
CA ALA A 52 22.68 1.82 -5.03
C ALA A 52 22.11 3.23 -5.23
N THR A 53 21.79 3.59 -6.47
CA THR A 53 21.22 4.90 -6.82
C THR A 53 19.82 5.08 -6.22
N VAL A 54 18.96 4.05 -6.35
CA VAL A 54 17.60 4.07 -5.76
C VAL A 54 17.65 4.11 -4.24
N ALA A 55 18.56 3.36 -3.60
CA ALA A 55 18.73 3.40 -2.16
C ALA A 55 19.11 4.80 -1.66
N LYS A 56 20.06 5.45 -2.34
CA LYS A 56 20.47 6.82 -2.02
C LYS A 56 19.34 7.84 -2.21
N PHE A 57 18.54 7.69 -3.28
CA PHE A 57 17.39 8.56 -3.53
C PHE A 57 16.32 8.45 -2.43
N MET A 58 16.05 7.22 -1.94
CA MET A 58 15.12 7.00 -0.83
C MET A 58 15.63 7.61 0.48
N GLU A 59 16.93 7.57 0.73
CA GLU A 59 17.56 8.19 1.89
C GLU A 59 17.45 9.73 1.82
N GLU A 60 17.70 10.33 0.65
CA GLU A 60 17.54 11.77 0.43
C GLU A 60 16.08 12.25 0.62
N ILE A 61 15.08 11.45 0.21
CA ILE A 61 13.66 11.75 0.46
C ILE A 61 13.38 11.73 1.96
N ARG A 62 13.87 10.71 2.67
CA ARG A 62 13.67 10.59 4.12
C ARG A 62 14.26 11.80 4.85
N ASP A 63 15.48 12.20 4.53
CA ASP A 63 16.15 13.31 5.19
C ASP A 63 15.44 14.63 4.92
N ARG A 64 14.96 14.86 3.69
CA ARG A 64 14.15 16.04 3.36
C ARG A 64 12.81 16.07 4.10
N LEU A 65 12.16 14.92 4.26
CA LEU A 65 10.92 14.85 5.04
C LEU A 65 11.18 15.18 6.50
N LEU A 66 12.24 14.63 7.10
CA LEU A 66 12.63 14.96 8.47
C LEU A 66 12.98 16.45 8.63
N GLU A 67 13.69 17.05 7.68
CA GLU A 67 13.99 18.49 7.69
C GLU A 67 12.71 19.34 7.63
N VAL A 68 11.71 18.92 6.85
CA VAL A 68 10.40 19.59 6.79
C VAL A 68 9.66 19.44 8.11
N PHE A 69 9.65 18.25 8.73
CA PHE A 69 9.01 18.02 10.02
C PHE A 69 9.67 18.82 11.16
N ASP A 70 11.00 18.91 11.19
CA ASP A 70 11.74 19.69 12.19
C ASP A 70 11.56 21.20 12.04
N ARG A 71 11.24 21.68 10.83
CA ARG A 71 10.99 23.11 10.55
C ARG A 71 9.56 23.54 10.83
N LEU A 72 8.62 22.61 10.99
CA LEU A 72 7.27 22.98 11.34
C LEU A 72 7.25 23.38 12.82
N PRO A 73 6.76 24.59 13.17
CA PRO A 73 6.55 24.92 14.57
C PRO A 73 5.63 23.85 15.18
N PRO A 74 5.83 23.44 16.44
CA PRO A 74 4.88 22.57 17.11
C PRO A 74 3.53 23.27 17.04
N VAL A 75 2.63 22.78 16.18
CA VAL A 75 1.31 23.37 16.00
C VAL A 75 0.61 23.16 17.34
N PRO A 76 0.35 24.23 18.13
CA PRO A 76 -0.48 24.06 19.30
C PRO A 76 -1.85 23.65 18.75
N VAL A 77 -2.28 22.43 19.07
CA VAL A 77 -3.66 22.00 18.86
C VAL A 77 -4.51 22.83 19.83
N ALA A 78 -4.80 24.07 19.41
CA ALA A 78 -5.55 25.02 20.19
C ALA A 78 -7.04 24.73 20.02
N GLY A 79 -7.65 24.20 21.09
CA GLY A 79 -9.09 24.27 21.35
C GLY A 79 -9.94 23.11 20.83
N GLY A 80 -10.53 22.36 21.77
CA GLY A 80 -11.67 21.46 21.56
C GLY A 80 -11.38 20.19 20.76
N SER A 81 -11.17 19.09 21.48
CA SER A 81 -10.98 17.70 21.02
C SER A 81 -9.82 17.45 20.01
N PRO A 82 -8.85 16.55 20.31
CA PRO A 82 -7.73 16.23 19.42
C PRO A 82 -8.10 15.60 18.06
N LEU A 83 -9.38 15.25 17.87
CA LEU A 83 -9.90 14.53 16.71
C LEU A 83 -11.05 15.33 16.09
N ARG A 84 -10.77 16.48 15.51
CA ARG A 84 -11.71 17.15 14.60
C ARG A 84 -11.67 16.47 13.25
N LEU A 85 -12.79 16.50 12.52
CA LEU A 85 -12.79 16.04 11.14
C LEU A 85 -11.77 16.84 10.33
N THR A 86 -11.04 16.12 9.48
CA THR A 86 -10.22 16.77 8.45
C THR A 86 -11.13 17.23 7.32
N LYS A 87 -10.63 18.06 6.39
CA LYS A 87 -11.41 18.46 5.19
C LYS A 87 -11.99 17.26 4.43
N LEU A 88 -11.25 16.15 4.38
CA LEU A 88 -11.74 14.91 3.78
C LEU A 88 -12.91 14.32 4.58
N GLY A 89 -12.80 14.31 5.91
CA GLY A 89 -13.90 13.87 6.79
C GLY A 89 -15.14 14.75 6.69
N GLU A 90 -14.97 16.07 6.51
CA GLU A 90 -16.08 16.99 6.24
C GLU A 90 -16.76 16.67 4.91
N THR A 91 -15.99 16.44 3.84
CA THR A 91 -16.54 16.03 2.53
C THR A 91 -17.30 14.71 2.60
N ILE A 92 -16.73 13.70 3.29
CA ILE A 92 -17.41 12.41 3.51
C ILE A 92 -18.71 12.60 4.29
N ALA A 93 -18.71 13.43 5.33
CA ALA A 93 -19.89 13.72 6.12
C ALA A 93 -21.01 14.37 5.29
N GLU A 94 -20.65 15.30 4.40
CA GLU A 94 -21.58 15.94 3.47
C GLU A 94 -22.12 14.95 2.42
N GLU A 95 -21.27 14.14 1.80
CA GLU A 95 -21.68 13.14 0.79
C GLU A 95 -22.63 12.08 1.35
N LEU A 96 -22.48 11.73 2.63
CA LEU A 96 -23.33 10.76 3.31
C LEU A 96 -24.62 11.38 3.87
N ASP A 97 -24.80 12.71 3.82
CA ASP A 97 -25.81 13.42 4.59
C ASP A 97 -25.78 13.01 6.09
N ALA A 98 -24.58 12.77 6.62
CA ALA A 98 -24.36 12.10 7.90
C ALA A 98 -24.96 12.86 9.09
N SER A 99 -25.07 14.19 8.98
CA SER A 99 -25.65 15.04 10.03
C SER A 99 -27.07 14.61 10.44
N GLU A 100 -27.92 14.20 9.48
CA GLU A 100 -29.27 13.74 9.80
C GLU A 100 -29.27 12.36 10.48
N TRP A 101 -28.36 11.48 10.08
CA TRP A 101 -28.23 10.14 10.66
C TRP A 101 -27.78 10.26 12.11
N ILE A 102 -26.76 11.08 12.32
CA ILE A 102 -26.15 11.32 13.62
C ILE A 102 -27.11 12.01 14.57
N ALA A 103 -27.90 12.99 14.13
CA ALA A 103 -28.89 13.64 14.98
C ALA A 103 -29.94 12.64 15.52
N LYS A 104 -30.38 11.68 14.69
CA LYS A 104 -31.32 10.63 15.10
C LYS A 104 -30.67 9.68 16.10
N VAL A 105 -29.49 9.15 15.77
CA VAL A 105 -28.74 8.23 16.64
C VAL A 105 -28.40 8.90 17.97
N ALA A 106 -27.93 10.14 17.95
CA ALA A 106 -27.62 10.92 19.15
C ALA A 106 -28.84 11.08 20.06
N ALA A 107 -30.04 11.28 19.50
CA ALA A 107 -31.27 11.36 20.29
C ALA A 107 -31.62 10.03 20.98
N GLU A 108 -31.33 8.90 20.34
CA GLU A 108 -31.58 7.56 20.89
C GLU A 108 -30.61 7.21 22.03
N VAL A 109 -29.32 7.54 21.87
CA VAL A 109 -28.27 7.13 22.81
C VAL A 109 -27.90 8.20 23.84
N ARG A 110 -28.52 9.37 23.79
CA ARG A 110 -28.19 10.50 24.70
C ARG A 110 -28.23 10.10 26.17
N GLY A 111 -29.25 9.33 26.57
CA GLY A 111 -29.41 8.89 27.95
C GLY A 111 -28.27 7.98 28.45
N ASP A 112 -27.61 7.27 27.53
CA ASP A 112 -26.51 6.37 27.88
C ASP A 112 -25.20 7.12 28.14
N VAL A 113 -25.09 8.37 27.72
CA VAL A 113 -23.89 9.21 27.87
C VAL A 113 -24.07 10.41 28.79
N GLU A 114 -25.28 10.64 29.30
CA GLU A 114 -25.57 11.76 30.18
C GLU A 114 -24.74 11.70 31.47
N GLY A 115 -24.00 12.77 31.76
CA GLY A 115 -23.11 12.88 32.92
C GLY A 115 -21.80 12.07 32.83
N LYS A 116 -21.51 11.44 31.69
CA LYS A 116 -20.20 10.81 31.43
C LYS A 116 -19.16 11.85 31.06
N ARG A 117 -17.87 11.53 31.31
CA ARG A 117 -16.76 12.42 30.94
C ARG A 117 -16.53 12.36 29.42
N PRO A 118 -15.96 13.40 28.79
CA PRO A 118 -15.74 13.43 27.34
C PRO A 118 -15.00 12.23 26.76
N TYR A 119 -14.03 11.70 27.49
CA TYR A 119 -13.31 10.48 27.08
C TYR A 119 -14.23 9.26 27.04
N ASP A 120 -15.07 9.08 28.05
CA ASP A 120 -16.01 7.96 28.14
C ASP A 120 -17.12 8.09 27.06
N VAL A 121 -17.48 9.32 26.66
CA VAL A 121 -18.37 9.58 25.50
C VAL A 121 -17.69 9.17 24.20
N GLN A 122 -16.41 9.50 24.01
CA GLN A 122 -15.67 9.09 22.82
C GLN A 122 -15.56 7.57 22.69
N GLU A 123 -15.21 6.88 23.79
CA GLU A 123 -15.13 5.41 23.81
C GLU A 123 -16.49 4.80 23.46
N PHE A 124 -17.57 5.30 24.08
CA PHE A 124 -18.93 4.89 23.76
C PHE A 124 -19.28 5.09 22.28
N CYS A 125 -18.99 6.24 21.68
CA CYS A 125 -19.29 6.49 20.27
C CYS A 125 -18.55 5.52 19.34
N GLY A 126 -17.29 5.21 19.66
CA GLY A 126 -16.49 4.25 18.91
C GLY A 126 -17.10 2.85 18.94
N GLU A 127 -17.38 2.36 20.15
CA GLU A 127 -18.03 1.06 20.35
C GLU A 127 -19.41 1.01 19.69
N TYR A 128 -20.21 2.06 19.85
CA TYR A 128 -21.56 2.10 19.30
C TYR A 128 -21.55 2.02 17.78
N ILE A 129 -20.76 2.85 17.10
CA ILE A 129 -20.75 2.88 15.63
C ILE A 129 -20.18 1.59 15.03
N HIS A 130 -19.15 1.01 15.63
CA HIS A 130 -18.52 -0.18 15.07
C HIS A 130 -19.23 -1.49 15.44
N GLU A 131 -19.80 -1.58 16.64
CA GLU A 131 -20.37 -2.84 17.14
C GLU A 131 -21.89 -2.88 17.13
N VAL A 132 -22.56 -1.74 17.36
CA VAL A 132 -24.02 -1.69 17.58
C VAL A 132 -24.77 -1.13 16.38
N PHE A 133 -24.26 -0.04 15.80
CA PHE A 133 -24.87 0.61 14.66
C PHE A 133 -24.91 -0.35 13.47
N ARG A 134 -26.09 -0.44 12.85
CA ARG A 134 -26.32 -1.23 11.66
C ARG A 134 -26.97 -0.32 10.62
N PRO A 135 -26.21 0.11 9.61
CA PRO A 135 -26.79 0.89 8.52
C PRO A 135 -27.86 0.05 7.82
N ASP A 136 -28.93 0.70 7.36
CA ASP A 136 -29.88 0.08 6.43
C ASP A 136 -29.24 -0.13 5.04
N ASP A 137 -29.96 -0.79 4.13
CA ASP A 137 -29.43 -1.10 2.79
C ASP A 137 -29.03 0.17 2.01
N GLU A 138 -29.75 1.28 2.16
CA GLU A 138 -29.43 2.54 1.47
C GLU A 138 -28.18 3.19 2.06
N GLN A 139 -28.08 3.21 3.39
CA GLN A 139 -26.93 3.74 4.11
C GLN A 139 -25.66 2.92 3.82
N ASP A 140 -25.79 1.59 3.79
CA ASP A 140 -24.69 0.67 3.49
C ASP A 140 -24.17 0.87 2.05
N GLU A 141 -25.06 1.04 1.07
CA GLU A 141 -24.68 1.37 -0.31
C GLU A 141 -23.94 2.71 -0.39
N LYS A 142 -24.41 3.75 0.31
CA LYS A 142 -23.74 5.06 0.35
C LYS A 142 -22.36 5.00 1.00
N ILE A 143 -22.23 4.28 2.11
CA ILE A 143 -20.94 4.09 2.79
C ILE A 143 -19.94 3.40 1.85
N LYS A 144 -20.36 2.34 1.16
CA LYS A 144 -19.50 1.59 0.22
C LYS A 144 -19.12 2.42 -1.00
N ALA A 145 -20.06 3.20 -1.55
CA ALA A 145 -19.78 4.10 -2.67
C ALA A 145 -18.76 5.17 -2.27
N CYS A 146 -18.96 5.83 -1.14
CA CYS A 146 -18.04 6.84 -0.62
C CYS A 146 -16.66 6.23 -0.30
N ALA A 147 -16.61 5.04 0.32
CA ALA A 147 -15.37 4.34 0.57
C ALA A 147 -14.59 4.07 -0.74
N TYR A 148 -15.28 3.59 -1.78
CA TYR A 148 -14.68 3.33 -3.08
C TYR A 148 -14.15 4.60 -3.75
N ASP A 149 -14.95 5.67 -3.79
CA ASP A 149 -14.62 6.91 -4.50
C ASP A 149 -13.41 7.64 -3.90
N HIS A 150 -13.24 7.54 -2.58
CA HIS A 150 -12.11 8.15 -1.86
C HIS A 150 -10.95 7.18 -1.57
N GLY A 151 -11.04 5.93 -2.03
CA GLY A 151 -10.01 4.91 -1.80
C GLY A 151 -9.81 4.55 -0.33
N LEU A 152 -10.89 4.58 0.44
CA LEU A 152 -10.96 4.26 1.86
C LEU A 152 -11.59 2.90 2.09
N THR A 153 -11.48 2.41 3.32
CA THR A 153 -12.24 1.25 3.81
C THR A 153 -13.51 1.70 4.51
N ASP A 154 -14.54 0.84 4.55
CA ASP A 154 -15.81 1.10 5.24
C ASP A 154 -15.59 1.54 6.70
N SER A 155 -14.65 0.89 7.40
CA SER A 155 -14.28 1.24 8.77
C SER A 155 -13.79 2.68 8.91
N GLN A 156 -13.01 3.19 7.95
CA GLN A 156 -12.51 4.56 7.98
C GLN A 156 -13.61 5.58 7.69
N VAL A 157 -14.61 5.21 6.90
CA VAL A 157 -15.81 6.01 6.67
C VAL A 157 -16.67 6.04 7.95
N LEU A 158 -16.81 4.91 8.65
CA LEU A 158 -17.50 4.84 9.93
C LEU A 158 -16.80 5.65 11.03
N ASP A 159 -15.48 5.78 11.01
CA ASP A 159 -14.74 6.64 11.95
C ASP A 159 -15.15 8.12 11.84
N VAL A 160 -15.57 8.57 10.65
CA VAL A 160 -16.15 9.92 10.47
C VAL A 160 -17.45 10.05 11.26
N LEU A 161 -18.31 9.02 11.22
CA LEU A 161 -19.57 8.98 11.97
C LEU A 161 -19.31 8.96 13.48
N VAL A 162 -18.27 8.29 13.96
CA VAL A 162 -17.86 8.30 15.39
C VAL A 162 -17.59 9.73 15.86
N VAL A 163 -16.82 10.49 15.08
CA VAL A 163 -16.47 11.86 15.41
C VAL A 163 -17.70 12.76 15.44
N LEU A 164 -18.56 12.65 14.43
CA LEU A 164 -19.82 13.40 14.38
C LEU A 164 -20.74 13.08 15.55
N LEU A 165 -20.89 11.80 15.90
CA LEU A 165 -21.73 11.37 17.01
C LEU A 165 -21.23 11.93 18.34
N ARG A 166 -19.91 11.87 18.57
CA ARG A 166 -19.28 12.44 19.76
C ARG A 166 -19.54 13.94 19.84
N ASP A 167 -19.31 14.67 18.76
CA ASP A 167 -19.47 16.13 18.76
C ASP A 167 -20.93 16.55 18.97
N GLU A 168 -21.87 15.82 18.38
CA GLU A 168 -23.31 16.03 18.61
C GLU A 168 -23.69 15.75 20.08
N LEU A 169 -23.20 14.66 20.67
CA LEU A 169 -23.50 14.31 22.06
C LEU A 169 -22.87 15.29 23.06
N LEU A 170 -21.62 15.71 22.84
CA LEU A 170 -20.92 16.66 23.71
C LEU A 170 -21.46 18.09 23.59
N SER A 171 -21.92 18.49 22.41
CA SER A 171 -22.58 19.78 22.23
C SER A 171 -23.93 19.83 22.96
N ALA A 172 -24.65 18.71 22.98
CA ALA A 172 -25.93 18.59 23.69
C ALA A 172 -25.80 18.58 25.22
N THR A 173 -24.67 18.13 25.78
CA THR A 173 -24.42 18.10 27.24
C THR A 173 -23.84 19.41 27.78
N GLY A 174 -23.55 20.39 26.93
CA GLY A 174 -23.07 21.72 27.34
C GLY A 174 -21.59 21.80 27.72
N GLU A 175 -20.80 20.77 27.42
CA GLU A 175 -19.34 20.74 27.68
C GLU A 175 -18.50 21.24 26.49
N ALA A 176 -19.10 22.00 25.56
CA ALA A 176 -18.46 22.49 24.34
C ALA A 176 -17.81 23.89 24.46
N GLU A 177 -17.57 24.40 25.67
CA GLU A 177 -16.78 25.63 25.91
C GLU A 177 -15.46 25.36 26.66
#